data_AF-T0YAE4-F1
#
_entry.id   AF-T0YAE4-F1
#
_cell.length_a   1.000
_cell.length_b   1.000
_cell.length_c   1.000
_cell.angle_alpha   90.00
_cell.angle_beta   90.00
_cell.angle_gamma   90.00
#
_symmetry.space_group_name_H-M   'P 1'
#
loop_
_entity.id
_entity.type
_entity.pdbx_description
1 polymer ?
#
loop_
_entity_poly.entity_id
_entity_poly.type
_entity_poly.pdbx_seq_one_letter_code
_entity_poly.pdbx_strand_id
1 'polypeptide(L)'
;MVPGDSEVELPRLLAQLGEIDFFFHDAEHSYRAMMREFTLAWERLAPGGVLASDDITWTRAFQEFAGVRGLRPVYFPRALYLQRKLLRRNVLYRGWVRKPSPG
;
A
#
# COMPACT_ATOMS: atom_id res chain seq x y z
N MET A 1 17.14 -3.17 -4.93
CA MET A 1 17.28 -3.01 -3.47
C MET A 1 18.11 -1.75 -3.23
N VAL A 2 17.54 -0.77 -2.55
CA VAL A 2 18.21 0.48 -2.17
C VAL A 2 18.51 0.39 -0.68
N PRO A 3 19.79 0.34 -0.26
CA PRO A 3 20.14 0.28 1.16
C PRO A 3 19.99 1.67 1.81
N GLY A 4 19.36 1.75 2.97
CA GLY A 4 19.25 2.98 3.74
C GLY A 4 17.90 3.12 4.45
N ASP A 5 17.74 4.24 5.14
CA ASP A 5 16.51 4.63 5.83
C ASP A 5 15.45 5.08 4.80
N SER A 6 14.21 4.59 4.92
CA SER A 6 13.12 4.97 4.02
C SER A 6 12.81 6.47 4.09
N GLU A 7 13.03 7.12 5.24
CA GLU A 7 12.84 8.57 5.38
C GLU A 7 13.72 9.38 4.44
N VAL A 8 14.90 8.85 4.10
CA VAL A 8 15.91 9.51 3.29
C VAL A 8 15.87 9.01 1.84
N GLU A 9 15.78 7.69 1.67
CA GLU A 9 15.95 7.06 0.35
C GLU A 9 14.66 7.03 -0.46
N LEU A 10 13.48 6.91 0.16
CA LEU A 10 12.22 6.87 -0.57
C LEU A 10 11.95 8.18 -1.35
N PRO A 11 12.06 9.39 -0.76
CA PRO A 11 11.85 10.63 -1.52
C PRO A 11 12.83 10.77 -2.70
N ARG A 12 14.09 10.35 -2.51
CA ARG A 12 15.12 10.39 -3.56
C ARG A 12 14.78 9.45 -4.70
N LEU A 13 14.41 8.21 -4.39
CA LEU A 13 14.04 7.21 -5.37
C LEU A 13 12.80 7.65 -6.15
N LEU A 14 11.76 8.14 -5.46
CA LEU A 14 10.54 8.66 -6.09
C LEU A 14 10.84 9.85 -7.02
N ALA A 15 11.75 10.75 -6.63
CA ALA A 15 12.18 11.85 -7.48
C ALA A 15 12.91 11.37 -8.75
N GLN A 16 13.71 10.30 -8.65
CA GLN A 16 14.43 9.71 -9.78
C GLN A 16 13.50 8.94 -10.74
N LEU A 17 12.53 8.19 -10.20
CA LEU A 17 11.55 7.45 -11.00
C LEU A 17 10.55 8.38 -11.68
N GLY A 18 10.24 9.52 -11.05
CA GLY A 18 9.26 10.48 -11.56
C GLY A 18 7.85 10.01 -11.22
N GLU A 19 7.31 9.11 -12.05
CA GLU A 19 5.98 8.52 -11.93
C GLU A 19 6.08 7.00 -11.67
N ILE A 20 5.18 6.46 -10.85
CA ILE A 20 5.12 5.04 -10.51
C ILE A 20 3.70 4.48 -10.68
N ASP A 21 3.60 3.24 -11.15
CA ASP A 21 2.31 2.54 -11.28
C ASP A 21 1.86 1.87 -9.97
N PHE A 22 2.81 1.54 -9.10
CA PHE A 22 2.56 0.71 -7.91
C PHE A 22 3.45 1.10 -6.73
N PHE A 23 2.84 1.21 -5.55
CA PHE A 23 3.54 1.38 -4.27
C PHE A 23 3.02 0.38 -3.24
N PHE A 24 3.93 -0.26 -2.49
CA PHE A 24 3.59 -1.20 -1.43
C PHE A 24 4.36 -0.88 -0.14
N HIS A 25 3.62 -0.66 0.95
CA HIS A 25 4.17 -0.39 2.28
C HIS A 25 4.15 -1.65 3.15
N ASP A 26 5.33 -2.03 3.65
CA ASP A 26 5.53 -3.13 4.62
C ASP A 26 6.69 -2.77 5.57
N ALA A 27 6.86 -1.47 5.84
CA ALA A 27 7.97 -0.92 6.61
C ALA A 27 7.54 -0.64 8.05
N GLU A 28 7.91 0.52 8.59
CA GLU A 28 7.49 0.92 9.93
C GLU A 28 5.98 1.24 9.96
N HIS A 29 5.27 0.63 10.90
CA HIS A 29 3.82 0.79 11.06
C HIS A 29 3.47 1.86 12.11
N SER A 30 4.29 2.92 12.25
CA SER A 30 3.92 4.10 13.03
C SER A 30 3.04 5.03 12.18
N TYR A 31 2.09 5.71 12.83
CA TYR A 31 1.14 6.59 12.12
C TYR A 31 1.87 7.64 11.27
N ARG A 32 2.94 8.23 11.83
CA ARG A 32 3.74 9.27 11.16
C ARG A 32 4.48 8.71 9.95
N ALA A 33 5.08 7.53 10.06
CA ALA A 33 5.78 6.89 8.95
C ALA A 33 4.82 6.58 7.81
N MET A 34 3.73 5.86 8.10
CA MET A 34 2.70 5.51 7.11
C MET A 34 2.14 6.75 6.40
N MET A 35 1.70 7.78 7.13
CA MET A 35 1.15 8.99 6.52
C MET A 35 2.14 9.72 5.61
N ARG A 36 3.41 9.79 6.02
CA ARG A 36 4.48 10.41 5.21
C ARG A 36 4.71 9.61 3.93
N GLU A 37 4.93 8.31 4.05
CA GLU A 37 5.27 7.45 2.91
C GLU A 37 4.10 7.32 1.92
N PHE A 38 2.87 7.18 2.42
CA PHE A 38 1.68 7.19 1.57
C PHE A 38 1.54 8.50 0.81
N THR A 39 1.78 9.65 1.47
CA THR A 39 1.67 10.95 0.82
C THR A 39 2.71 11.11 -0.29
N LEU A 40 3.97 10.79 -0.01
CA LEU A 40 5.05 10.87 -0.99
C LEU A 40 4.80 9.96 -2.20
N ALA A 41 4.40 8.71 -1.95
CA ALA A 41 4.12 7.75 -3.01
C ALA A 41 2.91 8.18 -3.84
N TRP A 42 1.86 8.69 -3.20
CA TRP A 42 0.63 9.13 -3.87
C TRP A 42 0.86 10.30 -4.83
N GLU A 43 1.73 11.23 -4.48
CA GLU A 43 2.10 12.35 -5.36
C GLU A 43 2.81 11.90 -6.63
N ARG A 44 3.43 10.72 -6.62
CA ARG A 44 4.13 10.13 -7.77
C ARG A 44 3.34 9.02 -8.45
N LEU A 45 2.15 8.69 -7.94
CA LEU A 45 1.35 7.61 -8.49
C LEU A 45 0.71 8.05 -9.81
N ALA A 46 0.91 7.26 -10.86
CA ALA A 46 0.24 7.47 -12.15
C ALA A 46 -1.29 7.44 -11.99
N PRO A 47 -2.05 8.12 -12.86
CA PRO A 47 -3.50 7.92 -12.95
C PRO A 47 -3.83 6.44 -13.14
N GLY A 48 -4.59 5.86 -12.20
CA GLY A 48 -4.94 4.43 -12.21
C GLY A 48 -3.91 3.51 -11.54
N GLY A 49 -2.82 4.06 -11.00
CA GLY A 49 -1.86 3.33 -10.19
C GLY A 49 -2.45 2.84 -8.87
N VAL A 50 -1.71 1.96 -8.18
CA VAL A 50 -2.17 1.29 -6.95
C VAL A 50 -1.20 1.54 -5.80
N LEU A 51 -1.76 2.03 -4.69
CA LEU A 51 -1.11 2.07 -3.38
C LEU A 51 -1.67 0.96 -2.51
N ALA A 52 -0.80 0.10 -2.00
CA ALA A 52 -1.12 -0.99 -1.09
C ALA A 52 -0.24 -0.91 0.16
N SER A 53 -0.73 -1.49 1.26
CA SER A 53 -0.01 -1.54 2.54
C SER A 53 -0.40 -2.82 3.26
N ASP A 54 0.56 -3.46 3.92
CA ASP A 54 0.26 -4.45 4.95
C ASP A 54 -0.15 -3.74 6.26
N ASP A 55 -0.70 -4.52 7.19
CA ASP A 55 -0.92 -4.15 8.60
C ASP A 55 -1.63 -2.81 8.84
N ILE A 56 -2.51 -2.44 7.91
CA ILE A 56 -3.31 -1.22 7.89
C ILE A 56 -4.25 -1.02 9.09
N THR A 57 -4.37 -2.02 9.97
CA THR A 57 -5.19 -1.94 11.19
C THR A 57 -4.38 -1.55 12.42
N TRP A 58 -3.04 -1.48 12.33
CA TRP A 58 -2.18 -1.14 13.47
C TRP A 58 -2.30 0.34 13.86
N THR A 59 -2.66 1.18 12.89
CA THR A 59 -2.93 2.61 13.11
C THR A 59 -4.15 3.02 12.29
N ARG A 60 -4.60 4.28 12.47
CA ARG A 60 -5.65 4.88 11.67
C ARG A 60 -5.15 5.52 10.36
N ALA A 61 -3.84 5.48 10.10
CA ALA A 61 -3.20 6.22 9.01
C ALA A 61 -3.79 5.84 7.65
N PHE A 62 -3.97 4.55 7.38
CA PHE A 62 -4.49 4.09 6.09
C PHE A 62 -5.93 4.55 5.85
N GLN A 63 -6.80 4.40 6.87
CA GLN A 63 -8.21 4.79 6.77
C GLN A 63 -8.35 6.32 6.63
N GLU A 64 -7.56 7.10 7.38
CA GLU A 64 -7.58 8.56 7.30
C GLU A 64 -7.01 9.06 5.99
N PHE A 65 -5.87 8.51 5.54
CA PHE A 65 -5.27 8.80 4.24
C PHE A 65 -6.27 8.59 3.09
N ALA A 66 -7.00 7.47 3.11
CA ALA A 66 -8.04 7.17 2.14
C ALA A 66 -9.26 8.10 2.27
N GLY A 67 -9.70 8.35 3.51
CA GLY A 67 -10.88 9.15 3.82
C GLY A 67 -10.75 10.60 3.35
N VAL A 68 -9.62 11.26 3.64
CA VAL A 68 -9.38 12.66 3.23
C VAL A 68 -9.31 12.83 1.70
N ARG A 69 -9.00 11.76 0.97
CA ARG A 69 -8.95 11.73 -0.50
C ARG A 69 -10.22 11.17 -1.15
N GLY A 70 -11.23 10.80 -0.36
CA GLY A 70 -12.47 10.21 -0.88
C GLY A 70 -12.27 8.86 -1.57
N LEU A 71 -11.18 8.14 -1.25
CA LEU A 71 -10.85 6.86 -1.87
C LEU A 71 -11.76 5.75 -1.34
N ARG A 72 -11.90 4.68 -2.13
CA ARG A 72 -12.61 3.46 -1.73
C ARG A 72 -11.63 2.28 -1.73
N PRO A 73 -10.91 2.05 -0.61
CA PRO A 73 -9.95 0.96 -0.55
C PRO A 73 -10.62 -0.41 -0.69
N VAL A 74 -9.91 -1.33 -1.32
CA VAL A 74 -10.27 -2.75 -1.36
C VAL A 74 -9.43 -3.45 -0.29
N TYR A 75 -10.10 -4.13 0.63
CA TYR A 75 -9.45 -4.87 1.70
C TYR A 75 -9.36 -6.34 1.33
N PHE A 76 -8.16 -6.89 1.39
CA PHE A 76 -7.93 -8.32 1.27
C PHE A 76 -7.77 -8.91 2.67
N PRO A 77 -8.54 -9.95 3.06
CA PRO A 77 -8.21 -10.70 4.27
C PRO A 77 -6.80 -11.27 4.11
N ARG A 78 -6.06 -11.35 5.24
CA ARG A 78 -4.63 -11.69 5.44
C ARG A 78 -4.14 -13.04 4.85
N ALA A 79 -4.51 -13.32 3.61
CA ALA A 79 -4.33 -14.60 2.91
C ALA A 79 -3.99 -14.38 1.41
N LEU A 80 -3.15 -13.39 1.09
CA LEU A 80 -2.51 -13.35 -0.22
C LEU A 80 -0.98 -13.33 -0.09
N TYR A 81 -0.43 -14.49 0.27
CA TYR A 81 0.93 -14.87 -0.08
C TYR A 81 0.98 -15.06 -1.61
N LEU A 82 1.63 -14.16 -2.35
CA LEU A 82 1.92 -14.39 -3.77
C LEU A 82 3.42 -14.59 -3.99
N GLN A 83 3.88 -15.82 -3.77
CA GLN A 83 5.23 -16.25 -4.15
C GLN A 83 5.15 -16.91 -5.53
N ARG A 84 5.51 -16.20 -6.61
CA ARG A 84 5.62 -16.81 -7.94
C ARG A 84 7.03 -17.36 -8.16
N LYS A 85 7.28 -18.60 -7.73
CA LYS A 85 8.23 -19.47 -8.43
C LYS A 85 7.42 -20.31 -9.42
N LEU A 86 7.49 -19.92 -10.69
CA LEU A 86 6.81 -20.55 -11.81
C LEU A 86 7.10 -22.06 -11.88
N LEU A 87 6.23 -22.91 -11.32
CA LEU A 87 6.09 -24.31 -11.71
C LEU A 87 4.61 -24.75 -11.57
N ARG A 88 3.92 -24.72 -12.72
CA ARG A 88 2.71 -25.46 -13.14
C ARG A 88 1.45 -25.46 -12.21
N ARG A 89 0.38 -24.84 -12.77
CA ARG A 89 -1.09 -25.00 -12.54
C ARG A 89 -1.78 -24.22 -11.39
N ASN A 90 -2.60 -23.26 -11.83
CA ASN A 90 -3.90 -22.69 -11.37
C ASN A 90 -4.26 -22.65 -9.87
N VAL A 91 -4.75 -21.49 -9.39
CA VAL A 91 -6.15 -21.21 -8.94
C VAL A 91 -6.35 -19.70 -8.72
N LEU A 92 -7.45 -19.15 -9.23
CA LEU A 92 -7.97 -17.80 -8.95
C LEU A 92 -8.85 -17.85 -7.68
N TYR A 93 -8.68 -16.93 -6.74
CA TYR A 93 -9.62 -16.75 -5.63
C TYR A 93 -10.46 -15.48 -5.81
N ARG A 94 -11.78 -15.67 -5.97
CA ARG A 94 -12.83 -14.65 -5.83
C ARG A 94 -13.40 -14.74 -4.41
N GLY A 95 -13.53 -13.62 -3.71
CA GLY A 95 -14.26 -13.58 -2.43
C GLY A 95 -14.58 -12.15 -1.99
N TRP A 96 -15.85 -11.77 -2.07
CA TRP A 96 -16.43 -10.56 -1.48
C TRP A 96 -16.71 -10.77 0.00
N VAL A 97 -16.36 -9.81 0.88
CA VAL A 97 -17.03 -9.63 2.18
C VAL A 97 -17.03 -8.14 2.59
N ARG A 98 -18.23 -7.55 2.72
CA ARG A 98 -18.47 -6.34 3.53
C ARG A 98 -18.43 -6.73 5.01
N LYS A 99 -17.85 -5.89 5.88
CA LYS A 99 -18.22 -5.84 7.31
C LYS A 99 -18.23 -4.40 7.86
N PRO A 100 -19.09 -4.13 8.87
CA PRO A 100 -19.73 -2.84 9.10
C PRO A 100 -19.01 -1.96 10.14
N SER A 101 -19.36 -0.67 10.15
CA SER A 101 -18.90 0.36 11.10
C SER A 101 -19.38 0.08 12.54
N PRO A 102 -18.56 0.33 13.58
CA PRO A 102 -19.07 0.45 14.94
C PRO A 102 -19.72 1.83 15.11
N GLY A 103 -20.91 1.84 15.73
CA GLY A 103 -21.60 3.04 16.19
C GLY A 103 -21.08 3.56 17.53
#